data_AF-A0A6F9B5Z0-F1
#
_entry.id   AF-A0A6F9B5Z0-F1
#
_cell.length_a   1.000
_cell.length_b   1.000
_cell.length_c   1.000
_cell.angle_alpha   90.00
_cell.angle_beta   90.00
_cell.angle_gamma   90.00
#
_symmetry.space_group_name_H-M   'P 1'
#
loop_
_entity.id
_entity.type
_entity.pdbx_description
1 polymer ?
#
loop_
_entity_poly.entity_id
_entity_poly.type
_entity_poly.pdbx_seq_one_letter_code
_entity_poly.pdbx_strand_id
1 'polypeptide(L)'
;MQSLLFYWVLAFLMKTIKFAKYTEHGIGLRQLRYCITGLLVLLYGLLLARYLCFTEAMEVKPPEDLQDLGVRFLQPFVNLLSKATYWWMNTFITAAHHRPIDLKVIGKLPIAMRALTNYLKLRKAFESQRRPLGSMPQGPKWIWRALRQAFGRPLIISITFRFLADLLGFAGPL
;
A
#
# COMPACT_ATOMS: atom_id res chain seq x y z
N MET A 1 13.68 13.25 14.28
CA MET A 1 12.22 13.05 14.08
C MET A 1 11.36 14.12 14.77
N GLN A 2 11.70 14.56 15.98
CA GLN A 2 10.94 15.58 16.72
C GLN A 2 10.80 16.94 15.98
N SER A 3 11.83 17.37 15.25
CA SER A 3 11.82 18.63 14.48
C SER A 3 10.80 18.65 13.35
N LEU A 4 10.64 17.52 12.63
CA LEU A 4 9.66 17.41 11.54
C LEU A 4 8.24 17.47 12.10
N LEU A 5 7.99 16.79 13.22
CA LEU A 5 6.67 16.78 13.86
C LEU A 5 6.24 18.17 14.30
N PHE A 6 7.14 18.89 14.99
CA PHE A 6 6.86 20.25 15.42
C PHE A 6 6.54 21.16 14.23
N TYR A 7 7.27 21.03 13.12
CA TYR A 7 6.97 21.72 11.87
C TYR A 7 5.56 21.38 11.34
N TRP A 8 5.16 20.11 11.31
CA TRP A 8 3.83 19.69 10.85
C TRP A 8 2.70 20.24 11.73
N VAL A 9 2.90 20.27 13.06
CA VAL A 9 1.94 20.85 14.02
C VAL A 9 1.82 22.37 13.81
N LEU A 10 2.94 23.08 13.68
CA LEU A 10 2.94 24.53 13.41
C LEU A 10 2.27 24.86 12.06
N ALA A 11 2.57 24.07 11.03
CA ALA A 11 1.98 24.23 9.71
C ALA A 11 0.47 23.98 9.72
N PHE A 12 0.00 23.03 10.52
CA PHE A 12 -1.43 22.77 10.72
C PHE A 12 -2.11 23.97 11.43
N LEU A 13 -1.52 24.45 12.54
CA LEU A 13 -2.03 25.61 13.29
C LEU A 13 -2.14 26.87 12.43
N MET A 14 -1.12 27.17 11.62
CA MET A 14 -1.16 28.34 10.72
C MET A 14 -2.27 28.21 9.67
N LYS A 15 -2.55 27.00 9.20
CA LYS A 15 -3.61 26.74 8.22
C LYS A 15 -5.01 26.76 8.84
N THR A 16 -5.18 26.29 10.07
CA THR A 16 -6.46 26.37 10.79
C THR A 16 -6.81 27.81 11.13
N ILE A 17 -5.84 28.64 11.55
CA ILE A 17 -6.04 30.08 11.78
C ILE A 17 -6.45 30.77 10.47
N LYS A 18 -5.77 30.47 9.36
CA LYS A 18 -6.12 31.01 8.03
C LYS A 18 -7.52 30.57 7.58
N PHE A 19 -7.89 29.33 7.83
CA PHE A 19 -9.23 28.81 7.54
C PHE A 19 -10.30 29.52 8.37
N ALA A 20 -10.07 29.69 9.69
CA ALA A 20 -10.95 30.42 10.60
C ALA A 20 -11.16 31.88 10.16
N LYS A 21 -10.09 32.54 9.68
CA LYS A 21 -10.19 33.89 9.13
C LYS A 21 -11.00 33.95 7.84
N TYR A 22 -10.94 32.91 7.00
CA TYR A 22 -11.78 32.85 5.81
C TYR A 22 -13.26 32.62 6.14
N THR A 23 -13.60 31.85 7.17
CA THR A 23 -14.98 31.74 7.67
C THR A 23 -15.49 33.07 8.22
N GLU A 24 -14.66 33.80 8.99
CA GLU A 24 -15.02 35.12 9.54
C GLU A 24 -15.26 36.17 8.44
N HIS A 25 -14.50 36.14 7.34
CA HIS A 25 -14.69 37.05 6.20
C HIS A 25 -15.89 36.69 5.31
N GLY A 26 -16.73 35.74 5.72
CA GLY A 26 -17.91 35.31 4.96
C GLY A 26 -17.56 34.62 3.64
N ILE A 27 -16.34 34.09 3.51
CA ILE A 27 -15.92 33.37 2.30
C ILE A 27 -16.58 32.00 2.31
N GLY A 28 -17.66 31.86 1.54
CA GLY A 28 -18.38 30.60 1.41
C GLY A 28 -17.69 29.55 0.53
N LEU A 29 -18.29 28.36 0.50
CA LEU A 29 -17.89 27.21 -0.34
C LEU A 29 -17.83 27.50 -1.84
N ARG A 30 -18.37 28.65 -2.28
CA ARG A 30 -18.32 29.11 -3.68
C ARG A 30 -16.92 29.55 -4.11
N GLN A 31 -16.01 29.86 -3.18
CA GLN A 31 -14.62 30.20 -3.49
C GLN A 31 -13.70 28.99 -3.36
N LEU A 32 -13.02 28.64 -4.46
CA LEU A 32 -12.09 27.50 -4.54
C LEU A 32 -11.02 27.51 -3.44
N ARG A 33 -10.52 28.69 -3.08
CA ARG A 33 -9.49 28.85 -2.04
C ARG A 33 -9.96 28.38 -0.66
N TYR A 34 -11.23 28.57 -0.35
CA TYR A 34 -11.81 28.12 0.92
C TYR A 34 -11.90 26.59 0.94
N CYS A 35 -12.43 25.99 -0.12
CA CYS A 35 -12.52 24.52 -0.26
C CYS A 35 -11.14 23.85 -0.22
N ILE A 36 -10.14 24.38 -0.94
CA ILE A 36 -8.76 23.87 -0.91
C ILE A 36 -8.16 23.99 0.50
N THR A 37 -8.34 25.13 1.17
CA THR A 37 -7.78 25.34 2.52
C THR A 37 -8.44 24.40 3.54
N GLY A 38 -9.75 24.20 3.47
CA GLY A 38 -10.48 23.24 4.30
C GLY A 38 -10.04 21.80 4.06
N LEU A 39 -9.90 21.39 2.79
CA LEU A 39 -9.37 20.07 2.41
C LEU A 39 -7.95 19.87 2.97
N LEU A 40 -7.09 20.89 2.87
CA LEU A 40 -5.73 20.82 3.37
C LEU A 40 -5.70 20.69 4.90
N VAL A 41 -6.51 21.47 5.62
CA VAL A 41 -6.63 21.35 7.07
C VAL A 41 -7.07 19.93 7.45
N LEU A 42 -8.08 19.39 6.78
CA LEU A 42 -8.55 18.02 7.02
C LEU A 42 -7.46 16.98 6.77
N LEU A 43 -6.71 17.11 5.66
CA LEU A 43 -5.62 16.19 5.32
C LEU A 43 -4.48 16.23 6.35
N TYR A 44 -4.05 17.42 6.75
CA TYR A 44 -2.99 17.59 7.76
C TYR A 44 -3.44 17.08 9.13
N GLY A 45 -4.70 17.32 9.51
CA GLY A 45 -5.30 16.79 10.74
C GLY A 45 -5.35 15.26 10.75
N LEU A 46 -5.77 14.63 9.65
CA LEU A 46 -5.79 13.18 9.52
C LEU A 46 -4.38 12.57 9.60
N LEU A 47 -3.40 13.19 8.94
CA LEU A 47 -2.00 12.76 9.00
C LEU A 47 -1.43 12.86 10.42
N LEU A 48 -1.72 13.96 11.13
CA LEU A 48 -1.27 14.18 12.50
C LEU A 48 -1.95 13.19 13.48
N ALA A 49 -3.27 13.02 13.37
CA ALA A 49 -4.02 12.08 14.20
C ALA A 49 -3.53 10.64 13.98
N ARG A 50 -3.27 10.27 12.72
CA ARG A 50 -2.65 8.98 12.39
C ARG A 50 -1.27 8.86 13.01
N TYR A 51 -0.42 9.88 12.89
CA TYR A 51 0.92 9.85 13.49
C TYR A 51 0.85 9.67 15.02
N LEU A 52 0.01 10.46 15.71
CA LEU A 52 -0.14 10.39 17.17
C LEU A 52 -0.72 9.05 17.65
N CYS A 53 -1.68 8.50 16.91
CA CYS A 53 -2.25 7.18 17.20
C CYS A 53 -1.25 6.03 16.95
N PHE A 54 -0.32 6.20 16.00
CA PHE A 54 0.73 5.20 15.72
C PHE A 54 2.02 5.42 16.51
N THR A 55 2.25 6.56 17.16
CA THR A 55 3.39 6.74 18.09
C THR A 55 3.29 5.88 19.34
N GLU A 56 2.11 5.34 19.64
CA GLU A 56 1.90 4.35 20.69
C GLU A 56 2.23 2.91 20.23
N ALA A 57 2.72 2.72 19.00
CA ALA A 57 3.06 1.41 18.45
C ALA A 57 4.56 1.09 18.64
N MET A 58 4.81 0.32 19.69
CA MET A 58 5.85 -0.71 19.90
C MET A 58 6.98 -0.79 18.85
N GLU A 59 8.23 -0.78 19.31
CA GLU A 59 9.41 -1.11 18.48
C GLU A 59 9.25 -2.48 17.81
N VAL A 60 8.84 -2.48 16.54
CA VAL A 60 8.76 -3.71 15.75
C VAL A 60 10.14 -3.98 15.17
N LYS A 61 10.74 -5.10 15.57
CA LYS A 61 11.99 -5.59 14.96
C LYS A 61 11.83 -5.64 13.43
N PRO A 62 12.85 -5.25 12.66
CA PRO A 62 12.80 -5.36 11.20
C PRO A 62 12.53 -6.82 10.82
N PRO A 63 11.63 -7.08 9.86
CA PRO A 63 11.24 -8.43 9.47
C PRO A 63 12.47 -9.24 9.06
N GLU A 64 12.55 -10.51 9.49
CA GLU A 64 13.70 -11.42 9.23
C GLU A 64 14.04 -11.54 7.74
N ASP A 65 13.05 -11.35 6.86
CA ASP A 65 13.21 -11.32 5.40
C ASP A 65 14.14 -10.20 4.88
N LEU A 66 14.33 -9.13 5.64
CA LEU A 66 15.26 -8.04 5.32
C LEU A 66 16.71 -8.36 5.72
N GLN A 67 16.89 -9.29 6.67
CA GLN A 67 18.20 -9.71 7.19
C GLN A 67 18.83 -10.85 6.38
N ASP A 68 18.04 -11.57 5.59
CA ASP A 68 18.54 -12.55 4.63
C ASP A 68 19.04 -11.80 3.37
N LEU A 69 20.30 -11.33 3.40
CA LEU A 69 20.98 -10.49 2.38
C LEU A 69 20.94 -11.02 0.91
N GLY A 70 20.32 -12.18 0.66
CA GLY A 70 20.20 -12.82 -0.66
C GLY A 70 18.90 -12.56 -1.43
N VAL A 71 17.94 -11.79 -0.88
CA VAL A 71 16.70 -11.44 -1.60
C VAL A 71 16.84 -10.10 -2.33
N ARG A 72 17.23 -10.15 -3.61
CA ARG A 72 17.34 -8.93 -4.45
C ARG A 72 15.98 -8.39 -4.91
N PHE A 73 14.90 -9.14 -4.66
CA PHE A 73 13.52 -8.75 -4.97
C PHE A 73 12.89 -7.97 -3.80
N LEU A 74 13.27 -6.69 -3.69
CA LEU A 74 12.88 -5.81 -2.57
C LEU A 74 11.45 -5.24 -2.69
N GLN A 75 10.74 -5.54 -3.78
CA GLN A 75 9.39 -5.01 -4.07
C GLN A 75 8.39 -5.04 -2.89
N PRO A 76 8.39 -6.05 -1.99
CA PRO A 76 7.48 -6.05 -0.84
C PRO A 76 7.84 -5.03 0.25
N PHE A 77 9.11 -4.62 0.35
CA PHE A 77 9.67 -3.90 1.50
C PHE A 77 10.05 -2.44 1.23
N VAL A 78 9.89 -1.97 0.00
CA VAL A 78 10.20 -0.59 -0.36
C VAL A 78 9.04 0.36 -0.06
N ASN A 79 9.34 1.66 0.07
CA ASN A 79 8.31 2.69 0.24
C ASN A 79 7.30 2.67 -0.92
N LEU A 80 6.08 3.14 -0.68
CA LEU A 80 4.99 3.15 -1.66
C LEU A 80 5.42 3.77 -3.01
N LEU A 81 6.18 4.86 -2.95
CA LEU A 81 6.70 5.54 -4.15
C LEU A 81 7.65 4.64 -4.95
N SER A 82 8.57 3.93 -4.30
CA SER A 82 9.49 3.01 -4.96
C SER A 82 8.79 1.74 -5.47
N LYS A 83 7.67 1.33 -4.84
CA LYS A 83 6.79 0.28 -5.39
C LYS A 83 6.08 0.75 -6.67
N ALA A 84 5.66 2.02 -6.71
CA ALA A 84 4.90 2.58 -7.83
C ALA A 84 5.79 2.84 -9.06
N THR A 85 6.98 3.40 -8.86
CA THR A 85 7.91 3.75 -9.96
C THR A 85 8.93 2.64 -10.25
N TYR A 86 8.88 1.53 -9.51
CA TYR A 86 9.86 0.44 -9.57
C TYR A 86 11.31 0.92 -9.39
N TRP A 87 11.54 1.99 -8.62
CA TRP A 87 12.85 2.63 -8.49
C TRP A 87 13.96 1.68 -8.01
N TRP A 88 13.62 0.73 -7.13
CA TRP A 88 14.56 -0.28 -6.64
C TRP A 88 15.14 -1.17 -7.75
N MET A 89 14.44 -1.27 -8.89
CA MET A 89 14.87 -2.05 -10.06
C MET A 89 15.96 -1.34 -10.87
N ASN A 90 16.11 -0.01 -10.75
CA ASN A 90 17.12 0.75 -11.50
C ASN A 90 18.53 0.25 -11.19
N THR A 91 18.84 -0.03 -9.92
CA THR A 91 20.14 -0.56 -9.52
C THR A 91 20.37 -1.99 -10.02
N PHE A 92 19.31 -2.78 -10.19
CA PHE A 92 19.36 -4.12 -10.78
C PHE A 92 19.62 -4.06 -12.28
N ILE A 93 18.90 -3.20 -13.00
CA ILE A 93 19.04 -3.02 -14.46
C ILE A 93 20.44 -2.53 -14.81
N THR A 94 20.95 -1.51 -14.10
CA THR A 94 22.30 -0.99 -14.35
C THR A 94 23.37 -2.06 -14.08
N ALA A 95 23.20 -2.89 -13.04
CA ALA A 95 24.13 -3.99 -12.77
C ALA A 95 24.08 -5.11 -13.84
N ALA A 96 22.90 -5.40 -14.39
CA ALA A 96 22.72 -6.38 -15.46
C ALA A 96 23.36 -5.96 -16.79
N HIS A 97 23.56 -4.66 -17.01
CA HIS A 97 24.28 -4.17 -18.18
C HIS A 97 25.79 -4.46 -18.10
N HIS A 98 26.36 -4.43 -16.90
CA HIS A 98 27.79 -4.66 -16.68
C HIS A 98 28.17 -6.13 -16.48
N ARG A 99 27.23 -7.01 -16.11
CA ARG A 99 27.46 -8.45 -15.90
C ARG A 99 26.24 -9.26 -16.35
N PRO A 100 26.45 -10.42 -17.02
CA PRO A 100 25.34 -11.29 -17.42
C PRO A 100 24.54 -11.77 -16.20
N ILE A 101 23.24 -11.96 -16.40
CA ILE A 101 22.31 -12.36 -15.33
C ILE A 101 22.44 -13.87 -15.09
N ASP A 102 23.21 -14.25 -14.08
CA ASP A 102 23.21 -15.63 -13.59
C ASP A 102 22.03 -15.90 -12.64
N LEU A 103 21.59 -17.15 -12.53
CA LEU A 103 20.56 -17.55 -11.55
C LEU A 103 20.95 -17.20 -10.10
N LYS A 104 22.25 -17.13 -9.80
CA LYS A 104 22.78 -16.69 -8.51
C LYS A 104 22.55 -15.18 -8.26
N VAL A 105 22.43 -14.37 -9.32
CA VAL A 105 22.30 -12.90 -9.28
C VAL A 105 20.83 -12.46 -9.13
N ILE A 106 19.88 -13.29 -9.55
CA ILE A 106 18.43 -13.06 -9.40
C ILE A 106 18.01 -13.08 -7.91
N GLY A 107 18.73 -13.82 -7.08
CA GLY A 107 18.46 -13.95 -5.65
C GLY A 107 17.31 -14.90 -5.33
N LYS A 108 16.99 -15.06 -4.04
CA LYS A 108 15.86 -15.89 -3.59
C LYS A 108 14.53 -15.13 -3.76
N LEU A 109 13.46 -15.85 -4.10
CA LEU A 109 12.10 -15.28 -4.11
C LEU A 109 11.64 -14.94 -2.69
N PRO A 110 10.95 -13.79 -2.48
CA PRO A 110 10.36 -13.42 -1.20
C PRO A 110 9.41 -14.50 -0.68
N ILE A 111 9.34 -14.65 0.66
CA ILE A 111 8.51 -15.69 1.30
C ILE A 111 7.05 -15.60 0.86
N ALA A 112 6.52 -14.39 0.65
CA ALA A 112 5.16 -14.15 0.19
C ALA A 112 4.85 -14.70 -1.22
N MET A 113 5.88 -14.85 -2.07
CA MET A 113 5.74 -15.37 -3.45
C MET A 113 6.21 -16.82 -3.59
N ARG A 114 6.78 -17.41 -2.54
CA ARG A 114 7.25 -18.80 -2.56
C ARG A 114 6.07 -19.77 -2.73
N ALA A 115 6.25 -20.77 -3.60
CA ALA A 115 5.24 -21.77 -3.91
C ALA A 115 4.69 -22.48 -2.67
N LEU A 116 5.55 -22.83 -1.72
CA LEU A 116 5.15 -23.47 -0.45
C LEU A 116 4.21 -22.58 0.37
N THR A 117 4.52 -21.30 0.52
CA THR A 117 3.67 -20.35 1.27
C THR A 117 2.31 -20.19 0.60
N ASN A 118 2.29 -20.04 -0.73
CA ASN A 118 1.04 -19.94 -1.51
C ASN A 118 0.21 -21.23 -1.45
N TYR A 119 0.86 -22.39 -1.51
CA TYR A 119 0.22 -23.68 -1.33
C TYR A 119 -0.40 -23.84 0.05
N LEU A 120 0.34 -23.52 1.12
CA LEU A 120 -0.18 -23.57 2.50
C LEU A 120 -1.36 -22.61 2.69
N LYS A 121 -1.30 -21.42 2.10
CA LYS A 121 -2.40 -20.44 2.14
C LYS A 121 -3.65 -20.98 1.45
N LEU A 122 -3.50 -21.60 0.28
CA LEU A 122 -4.60 -22.22 -0.45
C LEU A 122 -5.17 -23.42 0.30
N ARG A 123 -4.30 -24.29 0.83
CA ARG A 123 -4.68 -25.44 1.66
C ARG A 123 -5.48 -25.01 2.89
N LYS A 124 -5.05 -23.97 3.60
CA LYS A 124 -5.79 -23.40 4.74
C LYS A 124 -7.17 -22.89 4.33
N ALA A 125 -7.29 -22.26 3.16
CA ALA A 125 -8.58 -21.82 2.62
C ALA A 125 -9.50 -23.01 2.32
N PHE A 126 -8.98 -24.07 1.68
CA PHE A 126 -9.72 -25.32 1.45
C PHE A 126 -10.17 -25.98 2.75
N GLU A 127 -9.29 -26.11 3.74
CA GLU A 127 -9.61 -26.70 5.05
C GLU A 127 -10.66 -25.87 5.80
N SER A 128 -10.60 -24.54 5.72
CA SER A 128 -11.59 -23.64 6.34
C SER A 128 -12.99 -23.81 5.74
N GLN A 129 -13.08 -24.13 4.45
CA GLN A 129 -14.35 -24.39 3.76
C GLN A 129 -14.91 -25.77 4.09
N ARG A 130 -14.06 -26.74 4.45
CA ARG A 130 -14.44 -28.12 4.78
C ARG A 130 -15.07 -28.26 6.17
N ARG A 131 -14.78 -27.35 7.11
CA ARG A 131 -15.33 -27.37 8.49
C ARG A 131 -16.83 -27.03 8.60
N PRO A 132 -17.40 -26.06 7.85
CA PRO A 132 -18.81 -25.70 7.99
C PRO A 132 -19.79 -26.52 7.14
N LEU A 133 -19.35 -27.21 6.08
CA LEU A 133 -20.21 -28.05 5.24
C LEU A 133 -19.87 -29.52 5.45
N GLY A 134 -20.54 -30.17 6.41
CA GLY A 134 -20.67 -31.62 6.41
C GLY A 134 -21.20 -32.07 5.04
N SER A 135 -20.41 -32.90 4.35
CA SER A 135 -20.80 -33.64 3.12
C SER A 135 -21.46 -32.84 2.00
N MET A 136 -20.67 -32.24 1.09
CA MET A 136 -21.15 -31.88 -0.25
C MET A 136 -20.05 -32.19 -1.29
N PRO A 137 -20.40 -32.64 -2.52
CA PRO A 137 -19.42 -33.23 -3.45
C PRO A 137 -18.29 -32.26 -3.83
N GLN A 138 -17.07 -32.78 -3.92
CA GLN A 138 -15.89 -32.03 -4.39
C GLN A 138 -16.05 -31.66 -5.87
N GLY A 139 -16.79 -30.58 -6.15
CA GLY A 139 -17.01 -30.06 -7.49
C GLY A 139 -16.11 -28.87 -7.84
N PRO A 140 -16.03 -28.48 -9.12
CA PRO A 140 -15.18 -27.38 -9.60
C PRO A 140 -15.50 -26.02 -8.94
N LYS A 141 -16.76 -25.83 -8.50
CA LYS A 141 -17.22 -24.62 -7.81
C LYS A 141 -16.53 -24.39 -6.45
N TRP A 142 -16.08 -25.46 -5.79
CA TRP A 142 -15.36 -25.38 -4.51
C TRP A 142 -13.94 -24.85 -4.69
N ILE A 143 -13.23 -25.35 -5.71
CA ILE A 143 -11.88 -24.90 -6.05
C ILE A 143 -11.90 -23.39 -6.35
N TRP A 144 -12.88 -22.93 -7.11
CA TRP A 144 -13.06 -21.51 -7.40
C TRP A 144 -13.28 -20.67 -6.14
N ARG A 145 -14.09 -21.15 -5.20
CA ARG A 145 -14.35 -20.44 -3.94
C ARG A 145 -13.10 -20.36 -3.07
N ALA A 146 -12.32 -21.44 -2.97
CA ALA A 146 -11.05 -21.46 -2.24
C ALA A 146 -10.02 -20.49 -2.83
N LEU A 147 -9.90 -20.46 -4.17
CA LEU A 147 -9.04 -19.51 -4.88
C LEU A 147 -9.44 -18.05 -4.61
N ARG A 148 -10.74 -17.74 -4.71
CA ARG A 148 -11.25 -16.40 -4.41
C ARG A 148 -11.02 -16.01 -2.95
N GLN A 149 -11.13 -16.94 -2.01
CA GLN A 149 -10.88 -16.67 -0.59
C GLN A 149 -9.37 -16.46 -0.30
N ALA A 150 -8.48 -17.23 -0.93
CA ALA A 150 -7.04 -17.14 -0.73
C ALA A 150 -6.39 -15.92 -1.43
N PHE A 151 -6.86 -15.59 -2.64
CA PHE A 151 -6.25 -14.58 -3.52
C PHE A 151 -7.19 -13.43 -3.91
N GLY A 152 -8.41 -13.36 -3.37
CA GLY A 152 -9.36 -12.29 -3.72
C GLY A 152 -8.93 -10.89 -3.28
N ARG A 153 -8.25 -10.76 -2.14
CA ARG A 153 -7.77 -9.45 -1.63
C ARG A 153 -6.84 -8.72 -2.62
N PRO A 154 -5.72 -9.31 -3.09
CA PRO A 154 -4.87 -8.65 -4.07
C PRO A 154 -5.58 -8.43 -5.42
N LEU A 155 -6.51 -9.30 -5.80
CA LEU A 155 -7.28 -9.16 -7.04
C LEU A 155 -8.22 -7.96 -7.02
N ILE A 156 -8.94 -7.73 -5.90
CA ILE A 156 -9.79 -6.54 -5.73
C ILE A 156 -8.95 -5.27 -5.82
N ILE A 157 -7.79 -5.24 -5.16
CA ILE A 157 -6.87 -4.10 -5.23
C ILE A 157 -6.45 -3.83 -6.68
N SER A 158 -6.09 -4.87 -7.43
CA SER A 158 -5.74 -4.73 -8.86
C SER A 158 -6.88 -4.14 -9.69
N ILE A 159 -8.11 -4.62 -9.48
CA ILE A 159 -9.30 -4.10 -10.17
C ILE A 159 -9.53 -2.63 -9.81
N THR A 160 -9.41 -2.25 -8.54
CA THR A 160 -9.57 -0.85 -8.11
C THR A 160 -8.54 0.07 -8.75
N PHE A 161 -7.28 -0.35 -8.84
CA PHE A 161 -6.24 0.42 -9.53
C PHE A 161 -6.53 0.53 -11.03
N ARG A 162 -7.02 -0.54 -11.65
CA ARG A 162 -7.37 -0.52 -13.08
C ARG A 162 -8.49 0.48 -13.34
N PHE A 163 -9.56 0.42 -12.55
CA PHE A 163 -10.68 1.35 -12.68
C PHE A 163 -10.27 2.80 -12.46
N LEU A 164 -9.40 3.07 -11.47
CA LEU A 164 -8.86 4.41 -11.23
C LEU A 164 -8.01 4.91 -12.41
N ALA A 165 -7.19 4.03 -13.00
CA ALA A 165 -6.39 4.36 -14.18
C ALA A 165 -7.27 4.67 -15.40
N ASP A 166 -8.35 3.91 -15.61
CA ASP A 166 -9.30 4.15 -16.69
C ASP A 166 -10.01 5.51 -16.49
N LEU A 167 -10.46 5.82 -15.27
CA LEU A 167 -11.04 7.12 -14.94
C LEU A 167 -10.08 8.30 -15.16
N LEU A 168 -8.83 8.16 -14.74
CA LEU A 168 -7.78 9.17 -14.97
C LEU A 168 -7.45 9.31 -16.47
N GLY A 169 -7.53 8.23 -17.24
CA GLY A 169 -7.36 8.25 -18.70
C GLY A 169 -8.41 9.10 -19.40
N PHE A 170 -9.66 9.12 -18.89
CA PHE A 170 -10.71 10.00 -19.39
C PHE A 170 -10.52 11.48 -19.01
N ALA A 171 -9.74 11.78 -17.97
CA ALA A 171 -9.47 13.16 -17.53
C ALA A 171 -8.40 13.88 -18.37
N GLY A 172 -7.68 13.19 -19.25
CA GLY A 172 -6.67 13.80 -20.14
C GLY A 172 -7.26 14.58 -21.32
N PRO A 173 -8.28 14.07 -22.02
CA PRO A 173 -8.94 14.78 -23.13
C PRO A 173 -9.97 15.86 -22.73
N LEU A 174 -10.29 15.99 -21.43
CA LEU A 174 -11.25 16.97 -20.87
C LEU A 174 -10.56 18.28 -20.49
#